data_AF-A0A094EYB6-F1
#
_entry.id   AF-A0A094EYB6-F1
#
_cell.length_a   1.000
_cell.length_b   1.000
_cell.length_c   1.000
_cell.angle_alpha   90.00
_cell.angle_beta   90.00
_cell.angle_gamma   90.00
#
_symmetry.space_group_name_H-M   'P 1'
#
loop_
_entity.id
_entity.type
_entity.pdbx_description
1 polymer ?
#
loop_
_entity_poly.entity_id
_entity_poly.type
_entity_poly.pdbx_seq_one_letter_code
_entity_poly.pdbx_strand_id
1 'polypeptide(L)'
;MWGFSYWVFPVVSGLTWLGMLIAMLAVWATSGRPHYPSMDPHQEIAYISDVGAQGLKPLFIAGSVVMTVFLDLSLVAERWLRHRGRLARNLTMLEKVFMFLSMLGALVGTVGLICLSILDTLRHPHMHSRFLVVFLVGYLVSAIFICAEYQRLGIQFREHRVLRVSFWLKLFFILVEVALAIAFGVEGKKDNFDTAAILEWTIAFIFTFYILSFFIDLIPAVRTKDRVSQETILQMEANDPQAQMHEGQARMHEGQGQYGGQYEVPQYEVPSYRGDGSRLGQNF
;
A
#
# COMPACT_ATOMS: atom_id res chain seq x y z
N MET A 1 18.21 5.05 12.64
CA MET A 1 17.28 6.01 11.99
C MET A 1 15.95 5.29 11.79
N TRP A 2 14.87 5.81 12.38
CA TRP A 2 13.54 5.17 12.43
C TRP A 2 13.04 4.86 11.00
N GLY A 3 13.03 3.58 10.65
CA GLY A 3 12.62 3.11 9.33
C GLY A 3 11.10 3.11 9.24
N PHE A 4 10.51 4.23 8.81
CA PHE A 4 9.13 4.21 8.34
C PHE A 4 9.04 3.21 7.19
N SER A 5 8.40 2.10 7.48
CA SER A 5 8.25 1.02 6.53
C SER A 5 6.98 1.24 5.74
N TYR A 6 7.12 1.53 4.44
CA TYR A 6 6.03 1.95 3.55
C TYR A 6 4.78 1.05 3.58
N TRP A 7 4.93 -0.22 3.97
CA TRP A 7 3.82 -1.15 4.16
C TRP A 7 2.80 -0.73 5.24
N VAL A 8 3.17 0.20 6.14
CA VAL A 8 2.26 0.69 7.18
C VAL A 8 1.08 1.47 6.58
N PHE A 9 1.27 2.10 5.43
CA PHE A 9 0.25 2.96 4.84
C PHE A 9 -1.05 2.22 4.49
N PRO A 10 -1.04 1.12 3.71
CA PRO A 10 -2.26 0.40 3.40
C PRO A 10 -2.88 -0.29 4.63
N VAL A 11 -2.05 -0.63 5.64
CA VAL A 11 -2.53 -1.23 6.89
C VAL A 11 -3.32 -0.21 7.71
N VAL A 12 -2.78 1.00 7.91
CA VAL A 12 -3.51 2.07 8.62
C VAL A 12 -4.78 2.44 7.87
N SER A 13 -4.72 2.54 6.54
CA SER A 13 -5.90 2.81 5.71
C SER A 13 -6.99 1.76 5.90
N GLY A 14 -6.66 0.48 5.69
CA GLY A 14 -7.61 -0.63 5.78
C GLY A 14 -8.17 -0.85 7.19
N LEU A 15 -7.32 -0.78 8.23
CA LEU A 15 -7.78 -0.96 9.61
C LEU A 15 -8.66 0.20 10.10
N THR A 16 -8.37 1.44 9.67
CA THR A 16 -9.21 2.59 10.02
C THR A 16 -10.59 2.46 9.37
N TRP A 17 -10.63 2.08 8.09
CA TRP A 17 -11.88 1.80 7.37
C TRP A 17 -12.69 0.69 8.05
N LEU A 18 -12.05 -0.46 8.29
CA LEU A 18 -12.68 -1.62 8.92
C LEU A 18 -13.20 -1.29 10.32
N GLY A 19 -12.37 -0.63 11.14
CA GLY A 19 -12.74 -0.24 12.50
C GLY A 19 -13.93 0.71 12.51
N MET A 20 -13.95 1.68 11.60
CA MET A 20 -15.10 2.59 11.42
C MET A 20 -16.37 1.83 11.03
N LEU A 21 -16.31 0.94 10.04
CA LEU A 21 -17.46 0.13 9.62
C LEU A 21 -17.98 -0.76 10.74
N ILE A 22 -17.10 -1.48 11.43
CA ILE A 22 -17.48 -2.33 12.56
C ILE A 22 -18.13 -1.50 13.66
N ALA A 23 -17.56 -0.33 14.01
CA ALA A 23 -18.11 0.54 15.03
C ALA A 23 -19.52 1.04 14.65
N MET A 24 -19.70 1.49 13.41
CA MET A 24 -21.00 1.93 12.92
C MET A 24 -22.04 0.80 12.91
N LEU A 25 -21.68 -0.37 12.42
CA LEU A 25 -22.55 -1.53 12.39
C LEU A 25 -22.91 -2.01 13.80
N ALA A 26 -21.92 -2.06 14.70
CA ALA A 26 -22.11 -2.47 16.08
C ALA A 26 -23.05 -1.50 16.81
N VAL A 27 -22.82 -0.19 16.72
CA VAL A 27 -23.68 0.81 17.37
C VAL A 27 -25.11 0.72 16.85
N TRP A 28 -25.32 0.57 15.54
CA TRP A 28 -26.66 0.39 14.99
C TRP A 28 -27.33 -0.90 15.49
N ALA A 29 -26.61 -2.02 15.51
CA ALA A 29 -27.13 -3.30 15.97
C ALA A 29 -27.43 -3.31 17.48
N THR A 30 -26.55 -2.77 18.32
CA THR A 30 -26.73 -2.75 19.79
C THR A 30 -27.76 -1.74 20.24
N SER A 31 -28.07 -0.73 19.42
CA SER A 31 -29.13 0.25 19.70
C SER A 31 -30.53 -0.25 19.33
N GLY A 32 -30.67 -1.53 18.97
CA GLY A 32 -31.96 -2.13 18.59
C GLY A 32 -32.39 -1.82 17.16
N ARG A 33 -31.44 -1.53 16.25
CA ARG A 33 -31.70 -1.24 14.83
C ARG A 33 -32.69 -0.08 14.63
N PRO A 34 -32.34 1.13 15.12
CA PRO A 34 -33.23 2.29 14.97
C PRO A 34 -33.49 2.58 13.49
N HIS A 35 -34.74 2.95 13.19
CA HIS A 35 -35.13 3.51 11.91
C HIS A 35 -34.78 5.00 11.89
N TYR A 36 -33.92 5.40 10.95
CA TYR A 36 -33.39 6.76 10.88
C TYR A 36 -34.22 7.63 9.93
N PRO A 37 -34.26 8.97 10.13
CA PRO A 37 -35.01 9.86 9.25
C PRO A 37 -34.50 9.92 7.80
N SER A 38 -33.29 9.42 7.53
CA SER A 38 -32.73 9.30 6.18
C SER A 38 -33.12 8.01 5.47
N MET A 39 -33.72 7.05 6.18
CA MET A 39 -34.18 5.77 5.64
C MET A 39 -35.56 5.92 4.98
N ASP A 40 -35.82 5.09 3.98
CA ASP A 40 -37.15 4.97 3.39
C ASP A 40 -38.15 4.38 4.43
N PRO A 41 -39.44 4.75 4.41
CA PRO A 41 -40.44 4.22 5.34
C PRO A 41 -40.55 2.69 5.39
N HIS A 42 -40.19 1.99 4.30
CA HIS A 42 -40.26 0.53 4.22
C HIS A 42 -38.91 -0.17 4.41
N GLN A 43 -37.83 0.60 4.65
CA GLN A 43 -36.49 0.08 4.87
C GLN A 43 -36.32 -0.38 6.32
N GLU A 44 -35.87 -1.61 6.53
CA GLU A 44 -35.55 -2.18 7.85
C GLU A 44 -34.05 -2.15 8.16
N ILE A 45 -33.20 -2.21 7.13
CA ILE A 45 -31.74 -2.27 7.27
C ILE A 45 -31.15 -0.92 6.89
N ALA A 46 -30.46 -0.26 7.83
CA ALA A 46 -29.83 1.03 7.58
C ALA A 46 -28.62 0.89 6.64
N TYR A 47 -28.50 1.81 5.67
CA TYR A 47 -27.28 2.00 4.90
C TYR A 47 -26.15 2.47 5.83
N ILE A 48 -24.89 2.27 5.43
CA ILE A 48 -23.73 2.86 6.11
C ILE A 48 -23.91 4.37 6.19
N SER A 49 -24.35 4.97 5.09
CA SER A 49 -24.60 6.40 4.97
C SER A 49 -25.71 6.89 5.92
N ASP A 50 -26.74 6.08 6.19
CA ASP A 50 -27.78 6.42 7.17
C ASP A 50 -27.22 6.49 8.59
N VAL A 51 -26.45 5.48 8.99
CA VAL A 51 -25.78 5.46 10.30
C VAL A 51 -24.79 6.62 10.40
N GLY A 52 -24.07 6.89 9.30
CA GLY A 52 -23.07 7.95 9.16
C GLY A 52 -23.67 9.36 9.12
N ALA A 53 -24.98 9.52 8.93
CA ALA A 53 -25.66 10.81 8.98
C ALA A 53 -26.06 11.22 10.40
N GLN A 54 -26.01 10.31 11.38
CA GLN A 54 -26.48 10.55 12.74
C GLN A 54 -25.34 10.97 13.68
N GLY A 55 -25.39 10.56 14.95
CA GLY A 55 -24.35 10.87 15.95
C GLY A 55 -22.95 10.37 15.57
N LEU A 56 -22.84 9.38 14.68
CA LEU A 56 -21.55 8.85 14.21
C LEU A 56 -20.97 9.59 13.00
N LYS A 57 -21.57 10.70 12.57
CA LYS A 57 -21.04 11.52 11.46
C LYS A 57 -19.57 11.93 11.65
N PRO A 58 -19.11 12.39 12.83
CA PRO A 58 -17.69 12.72 13.02
C PRO A 58 -16.77 11.51 12.82
N LEU A 59 -17.21 10.33 13.26
CA LEU A 59 -16.47 9.08 13.06
C LEU A 59 -16.40 8.72 11.57
N PHE A 60 -17.52 8.86 10.84
CA PHE A 60 -17.56 8.56 9.41
C PHE A 60 -16.65 9.50 8.59
N ILE A 61 -16.66 10.81 8.91
CA ILE A 61 -15.78 11.79 8.26
C ILE A 61 -14.31 11.51 8.59
N ALA A 62 -13.96 11.38 9.87
CA ALA A 62 -12.58 11.18 10.29
C ALA A 62 -12.00 9.87 9.74
N GLY A 63 -12.76 8.77 9.83
CA GLY A 63 -12.35 7.48 9.30
C GLY A 63 -12.20 7.49 7.78
N SER A 64 -13.10 8.14 7.05
CA SER A 64 -13.00 8.32 5.60
C SER A 64 -11.77 9.12 5.20
N VAL A 65 -11.49 10.25 5.87
CA VAL A 65 -10.31 11.09 5.59
C VAL A 65 -9.01 10.32 5.86
N VAL A 66 -8.89 9.68 7.02
CA VAL A 66 -7.68 8.91 7.36
C VAL A 66 -7.50 7.74 6.40
N MET A 67 -8.55 6.99 6.10
CA MET A 67 -8.50 5.88 5.14
C MET A 67 -7.98 6.33 3.78
N THR A 68 -8.60 7.36 3.20
CA THR A 68 -8.30 7.80 1.83
C THR A 68 -6.91 8.43 1.70
N VAL A 69 -6.50 9.27 2.66
CA VAL A 69 -5.16 9.85 2.68
C VAL A 69 -4.09 8.77 2.74
N PHE A 70 -4.25 7.77 3.62
CA PHE A 70 -3.29 6.68 3.72
C PHE A 70 -3.31 5.73 2.51
N LEU A 71 -4.46 5.55 1.86
CA LEU A 71 -4.55 4.83 0.59
C LEU A 71 -3.76 5.57 -0.51
N ASP A 72 -3.95 6.88 -0.64
CA ASP A 72 -3.21 7.70 -1.62
C ASP A 72 -1.70 7.70 -1.32
N LEU A 73 -1.30 7.78 -0.06
CA LEU A 73 0.10 7.62 0.36
C LEU A 73 0.67 6.25 -0.01
N SER A 74 -0.14 5.19 0.01
CA SER A 74 0.28 3.84 -0.41
C SER A 74 0.62 3.82 -1.90
N LEU A 75 -0.22 4.44 -2.74
CA LEU A 75 0.00 4.58 -4.18
C LEU A 75 1.24 5.44 -4.50
N VAL A 76 1.39 6.58 -3.80
CA VAL A 76 2.56 7.45 -3.93
C VAL A 76 3.83 6.75 -3.49
N ALA A 77 3.80 5.99 -2.39
CA ALA A 77 4.93 5.23 -1.90
C ALA A 77 5.36 4.15 -2.89
N GLU A 78 4.40 3.40 -3.46
CA GLU A 78 4.67 2.41 -4.49
C GLU A 78 5.37 3.07 -5.69
N ARG A 79 4.85 4.22 -6.14
CA ARG A 79 5.45 4.98 -7.24
C ARG A 79 6.86 5.46 -6.91
N TRP A 80 7.06 6.02 -5.74
CA TRP A 80 8.37 6.51 -5.29
C TRP A 80 9.40 5.38 -5.28
N LEU A 81 9.01 4.20 -4.79
CA LEU A 81 9.85 3.00 -4.74
C LEU A 81 10.18 2.45 -6.13
N ARG A 82 9.23 2.47 -7.08
CA ARG A 82 9.47 2.15 -8.50
C ARG A 82 10.42 3.14 -9.16
N HIS A 83 10.31 4.43 -8.84
CA HIS A 83 11.20 5.45 -9.39
C HIS A 83 12.64 5.32 -8.87
N ARG A 84 12.81 4.98 -7.59
CA ARG A 84 14.13 4.74 -6.95
C ARG A 84 14.73 3.37 -7.30
N GLY A 85 14.10 2.58 -8.17
CA GLY A 85 14.59 1.26 -8.59
C GLY A 85 14.48 0.16 -7.52
N ARG A 86 13.76 0.39 -6.42
CA ARG A 86 13.52 -0.61 -5.37
C ARG A 86 12.36 -1.57 -5.69
N LEU A 87 11.54 -1.21 -6.68
CA LEU A 87 10.49 -2.01 -7.30
C LEU A 87 10.68 -2.00 -8.83
N ALA A 88 10.02 -2.93 -9.53
CA ALA A 88 10.11 -3.05 -10.99
C ALA A 88 9.77 -1.70 -11.68
N ARG A 89 10.76 -1.17 -12.40
CA ARG A 89 10.71 0.18 -12.96
C ARG A 89 9.83 0.24 -14.20
N ASN A 90 9.05 1.30 -14.33
CA ASN A 90 8.27 1.57 -15.55
C ASN A 90 9.23 2.03 -16.65
N LEU A 91 9.30 1.28 -17.74
CA LEU A 91 10.21 1.50 -18.86
C LEU A 91 9.48 2.11 -20.06
N THR A 92 8.17 1.90 -20.18
CA THR A 92 7.41 2.34 -21.36
C THR A 92 6.55 3.58 -21.10
N MET A 93 6.28 4.38 -22.15
CA MET A 93 5.43 5.58 -22.05
C MET A 93 3.99 5.25 -21.62
N LEU A 94 3.46 4.10 -22.05
CA LEU A 94 2.12 3.66 -21.67
C LEU A 94 2.00 3.34 -20.18
N GLU A 95 3.02 2.77 -19.54
CA GLU A 95 3.04 2.57 -18.08
C GLU A 95 3.03 3.90 -17.33
N LYS A 96 3.64 4.95 -17.87
CA LYS A 96 3.57 6.30 -17.27
C LYS A 96 2.17 6.90 -17.39
N VAL A 97 1.49 6.68 -18.51
CA VAL A 97 0.10 7.13 -18.71
C VAL A 97 -0.84 6.39 -17.77
N PHE A 98 -0.77 5.06 -17.69
CA PHE A 98 -1.60 4.27 -16.77
C PHE A 98 -1.39 4.67 -15.33
N MET A 99 -0.14 4.90 -14.92
CA MET A 99 0.16 5.41 -13.58
C MET A 99 -0.44 6.81 -13.34
N PHE A 100 -0.37 7.72 -14.30
CA PHE A 100 -0.97 9.05 -14.12
C PHE A 100 -2.50 8.97 -14.00
N LEU A 101 -3.13 8.16 -14.85
CA LEU A 101 -4.57 7.94 -14.81
C LEU A 101 -5.03 7.24 -13.54
N SER A 102 -4.24 6.30 -13.01
CA SER A 102 -4.56 5.63 -11.75
C SER A 102 -4.49 6.59 -10.56
N MET A 103 -3.46 7.45 -10.51
CA MET A 103 -3.35 8.49 -9.48
C MET A 103 -4.47 9.52 -9.57
N LEU A 104 -4.83 9.95 -10.78
CA LEU A 104 -5.93 10.89 -10.97
C LEU A 104 -7.27 10.28 -10.53
N GLY A 105 -7.52 9.02 -10.90
CA GLY A 105 -8.70 8.28 -10.45
C GLY A 105 -8.77 8.16 -8.93
N ALA A 106 -7.65 7.84 -8.27
CA ALA A 106 -7.57 7.74 -6.81
C ALA A 106 -7.89 9.09 -6.15
N LEU A 107 -7.32 10.19 -6.65
CA LEU A 107 -7.60 11.53 -6.14
C LEU A 107 -9.08 11.90 -6.29
N VAL A 108 -9.70 11.60 -7.43
CA VAL A 108 -11.14 11.82 -7.65
C VAL A 108 -11.96 10.97 -6.68
N GLY A 109 -11.56 9.71 -6.46
CA GLY A 109 -12.17 8.81 -5.48
C GLY A 109 -12.09 9.36 -4.05
N THR A 110 -10.91 9.84 -3.64
CA THR A 110 -10.64 10.47 -2.34
C THR A 110 -11.52 11.69 -2.13
N VAL A 111 -11.55 12.61 -3.10
CA VAL A 111 -12.41 13.80 -3.04
C VAL A 111 -13.88 13.39 -2.95
N GLY A 112 -14.30 12.42 -3.76
CA GLY A 112 -15.66 11.87 -3.71
C GLY A 112 -16.04 11.38 -2.33
N LEU A 113 -15.20 10.56 -1.70
CA LEU A 113 -15.49 9.96 -0.39
C LEU A 113 -15.46 10.99 0.75
N ILE A 114 -14.53 11.94 0.72
CA ILE A 114 -14.52 13.02 1.72
C ILE A 114 -15.79 13.87 1.57
N CYS A 115 -16.15 14.26 0.34
CA CYS A 115 -17.35 15.04 0.10
C CYS A 115 -18.64 14.31 0.50
N LEU A 116 -18.80 13.02 0.17
CA LEU A 116 -20.00 12.26 0.56
C LEU A 116 -20.11 12.02 2.07
N SER A 117 -18.97 11.96 2.78
CA SER A 117 -18.98 11.86 4.25
C SER A 117 -19.44 13.16 4.93
N ILE A 118 -19.16 14.32 4.33
CA ILE A 118 -19.57 15.64 4.83
C ILE A 118 -21.01 15.95 4.43
N LEU A 119 -21.34 15.73 3.16
CA LEU A 119 -22.66 15.95 2.56
C LEU A 119 -23.48 14.65 2.69
N ASP A 120 -24.01 14.46 3.90
CA ASP A 120 -24.72 13.24 4.30
C ASP A 120 -26.11 13.08 3.64
N THR A 121 -26.69 11.89 3.80
CA THR A 121 -28.01 11.50 3.28
C THR A 121 -29.17 12.25 3.94
N LEU A 122 -28.99 12.75 5.17
CA LEU A 122 -30.06 13.41 5.92
C LEU A 122 -30.28 14.86 5.48
N ARG A 123 -29.21 15.64 5.28
CA ARG A 123 -29.29 17.07 4.93
C ARG A 123 -29.09 17.32 3.45
N HIS A 124 -28.31 16.49 2.75
CA HIS A 124 -27.94 16.72 1.35
C HIS A 124 -28.04 15.44 0.48
N PRO A 125 -29.18 14.73 0.46
CA PRO A 125 -29.32 13.41 -0.18
C PRO A 125 -28.90 13.41 -1.65
N HIS A 126 -29.31 14.40 -2.44
CA HIS A 126 -28.93 14.48 -3.85
C HIS A 126 -27.43 14.68 -4.08
N MET A 127 -26.75 15.42 -3.21
CA MET A 127 -25.30 15.61 -3.32
C MET A 127 -24.57 14.35 -2.86
N HIS A 128 -25.04 13.72 -1.78
CA HIS A 128 -24.52 12.45 -1.29
C HIS A 128 -24.50 11.40 -2.40
N SER A 129 -25.63 11.17 -3.08
CA SER A 129 -25.71 10.17 -4.16
C SER A 129 -24.77 10.49 -5.32
N ARG A 130 -24.60 11.77 -5.69
CA ARG A 130 -23.66 12.16 -6.75
C ARG A 130 -22.22 11.88 -6.35
N PHE A 131 -21.83 12.23 -5.12
CA PHE A 131 -20.47 11.97 -4.63
C PHE A 131 -20.20 10.48 -4.38
N LEU A 132 -21.22 9.67 -4.05
CA LEU A 132 -21.13 8.21 -4.03
C LEU A 132 -20.72 7.66 -5.40
N VAL A 133 -21.36 8.13 -6.47
CA VAL A 133 -20.98 7.75 -7.84
C VAL A 133 -19.55 8.21 -8.17
N VAL A 134 -19.18 9.44 -7.82
CA VAL A 134 -17.82 9.97 -8.05
C VAL A 134 -16.76 9.14 -7.31
N PHE A 135 -17.01 8.81 -6.05
CA PHE A 135 -16.17 7.95 -5.22
C PHE A 135 -15.96 6.58 -5.88
N LEU A 136 -17.07 5.90 -6.20
CA LEU A 136 -17.06 4.54 -6.73
C LEU A 136 -16.35 4.48 -8.10
N VAL A 137 -16.71 5.39 -9.01
CA VAL A 137 -16.11 5.45 -10.35
C VAL A 137 -14.65 5.86 -10.27
N GLY A 138 -14.30 6.82 -9.42
CA GLY A 138 -12.92 7.29 -9.23
C GLY A 138 -11.97 6.16 -8.82
N TYR A 139 -12.31 5.43 -7.74
CA TYR A 139 -11.48 4.30 -7.31
C TYR A 139 -11.53 3.12 -8.27
N LEU A 140 -12.66 2.85 -8.93
CA LEU A 140 -12.73 1.80 -9.94
C LEU A 140 -11.81 2.09 -11.14
N VAL A 141 -11.85 3.32 -11.67
CA VAL A 141 -10.95 3.76 -12.73
C VAL A 141 -9.49 3.65 -12.27
N SER A 142 -9.20 4.07 -11.04
CA SER A 142 -7.87 3.91 -10.45
C SER A 142 -7.41 2.45 -10.45
N ALA A 143 -8.25 1.56 -9.96
CA ALA A 143 -7.98 0.14 -9.82
C ALA A 143 -7.76 -0.55 -11.18
N ILE A 144 -8.55 -0.21 -12.19
CA ILE A 144 -8.38 -0.71 -13.56
C ILE A 144 -7.00 -0.33 -14.12
N PHE A 145 -6.60 0.93 -13.96
CA PHE A 145 -5.30 1.39 -14.45
C PHE A 145 -4.12 0.82 -13.66
N ILE A 146 -4.28 0.60 -12.35
CA ILE A 146 -3.32 -0.16 -11.54
C ILE A 146 -3.18 -1.58 -12.11
N CYS A 147 -4.29 -2.29 -12.33
CA CYS A 147 -4.23 -3.64 -12.91
C CYS A 147 -3.59 -3.66 -14.31
N ALA A 148 -3.90 -2.69 -15.16
CA ALA A 148 -3.28 -2.57 -16.49
C ALA A 148 -1.76 -2.34 -16.41
N GLU A 149 -1.31 -1.52 -15.46
CA GLU A 149 0.11 -1.33 -15.15
C GLU A 149 0.75 -2.64 -14.68
N TYR A 150 0.16 -3.33 -13.70
CA TYR A 150 0.67 -4.58 -13.15
C TYR A 150 0.68 -5.73 -14.16
N GLN A 151 -0.32 -5.84 -15.03
CA GLN A 151 -0.35 -6.84 -16.10
C GLN A 151 0.86 -6.68 -17.03
N ARG A 152 1.16 -5.44 -17.41
CA ARG A 152 2.26 -5.11 -18.31
C ARG A 152 3.62 -5.35 -17.67
N LEU A 153 3.79 -4.94 -16.41
CA LEU A 153 4.98 -5.24 -15.61
C LEU A 153 5.16 -6.75 -15.39
N GLY A 154 4.07 -7.50 -15.19
CA GLY A 154 4.08 -8.95 -15.00
C GLY A 154 4.51 -9.74 -16.23
N ILE A 155 4.26 -9.21 -17.44
CA ILE A 155 4.77 -9.77 -18.70
C ILE A 155 6.30 -9.61 -18.78
N GLN A 156 6.81 -8.47 -18.32
CA GLN A 156 8.23 -8.12 -18.43
C GLN A 156 9.10 -8.76 -17.31
N PHE A 157 8.56 -8.94 -16.11
CA PHE A 157 9.26 -9.52 -14.95
C PHE A 157 8.64 -10.86 -14.51
N ARG A 158 8.60 -11.84 -15.44
CA ARG A 158 8.02 -13.19 -15.21
C ARG A 158 8.63 -13.96 -14.04
N GLU A 159 9.77 -13.54 -13.47
CA GLU A 159 10.43 -14.26 -12.38
C GLU A 159 9.87 -13.94 -10.99
N HIS A 160 9.20 -12.80 -10.80
CA HIS A 160 8.71 -12.40 -9.48
C HIS A 160 7.28 -12.90 -9.21
N ARG A 161 7.17 -14.03 -8.50
CA ARG A 161 5.89 -14.64 -8.09
C ARG A 161 5.00 -13.70 -7.27
N VAL A 162 5.59 -12.82 -6.46
CA VAL A 162 4.85 -11.87 -5.59
C VAL A 162 4.03 -10.87 -6.41
N LEU A 163 4.57 -10.35 -7.52
CA LEU A 163 3.87 -9.41 -8.41
C LEU A 163 2.63 -10.05 -9.05
N ARG A 164 2.72 -11.33 -9.42
CA ARG A 164 1.57 -12.07 -9.99
C ARG A 164 0.48 -12.31 -8.96
N VAL A 165 0.85 -12.70 -7.74
CA VAL A 165 -0.12 -12.93 -6.66
C VAL A 165 -0.86 -11.64 -6.34
N SER A 166 -0.15 -10.52 -6.20
CA SER A 166 -0.77 -9.22 -5.97
C SER A 166 -1.71 -8.80 -7.11
N PHE A 167 -1.29 -8.99 -8.36
CA PHE A 167 -2.12 -8.71 -9.53
C PHE A 167 -3.43 -9.49 -9.51
N TRP A 168 -3.37 -10.82 -9.35
CA TRP A 168 -4.55 -11.67 -9.35
C TRP A 168 -5.47 -11.39 -8.16
N LEU A 169 -4.89 -11.09 -6.99
CA LEU A 169 -5.65 -10.73 -5.80
C LEU A 169 -6.43 -9.41 -6.01
N LYS A 170 -5.78 -8.37 -6.55
CA LYS A 170 -6.44 -7.10 -6.88
C LYS A 170 -7.50 -7.27 -7.95
N LEU A 171 -7.20 -8.00 -9.01
CA LEU A 171 -8.15 -8.26 -10.09
C LEU A 171 -9.39 -8.99 -9.56
N PHE A 172 -9.20 -9.98 -8.69
CA PHE A 172 -10.31 -10.68 -8.03
C PHE A 172 -11.21 -9.71 -7.27
N PHE A 173 -10.64 -8.86 -6.40
CA PHE A 173 -11.43 -7.88 -5.65
C PHE A 173 -12.16 -6.90 -6.56
N ILE A 174 -11.51 -6.35 -7.58
CA ILE A 174 -12.13 -5.41 -8.52
C ILE A 174 -13.32 -6.06 -9.23
N LEU A 175 -13.19 -7.30 -9.71
CA LEU A 175 -14.27 -8.00 -10.39
C LEU A 175 -15.46 -8.25 -9.45
N VAL A 176 -15.19 -8.66 -8.21
CA VAL A 176 -16.21 -8.86 -7.18
C VAL A 176 -16.90 -7.54 -6.83
N GLU A 177 -16.15 -6.46 -6.63
CA GLU A 177 -16.68 -5.14 -6.30
C GLU A 177 -17.53 -4.56 -7.43
N VAL A 178 -17.10 -4.70 -8.69
CA VAL A 178 -17.89 -4.28 -9.85
C VAL A 178 -19.22 -5.05 -9.91
N ALA A 179 -19.18 -6.37 -9.73
CA ALA A 179 -20.39 -7.18 -9.74
C ALA A 179 -21.37 -6.77 -8.62
N LEU A 180 -20.86 -6.58 -7.41
CA LEU A 180 -21.65 -6.14 -6.27
C LEU A 180 -22.16 -4.70 -6.43
N ALA A 181 -21.35 -3.79 -6.97
CA ALA A 181 -21.75 -2.41 -7.21
C ALA A 181 -22.85 -2.28 -8.27
N ILE A 182 -22.80 -3.12 -9.32
CA ILE A 182 -23.89 -3.22 -10.29
C ILE A 182 -25.16 -3.74 -9.60
N ALA A 183 -25.05 -4.80 -8.79
CA ALA A 183 -26.18 -5.33 -8.03
C ALA A 183 -26.78 -4.26 -7.10
N PHE A 184 -25.93 -3.52 -6.37
CA PHE A 184 -26.33 -2.41 -5.50
C PHE A 184 -27.09 -1.34 -6.26
N GLY A 185 -26.57 -0.88 -7.40
CA GLY A 185 -27.22 0.13 -8.23
C GLY A 185 -28.52 -0.36 -8.88
N VAL A 186 -28.65 -1.66 -9.16
CA VAL A 186 -29.88 -2.27 -9.70
C VAL A 186 -30.95 -2.39 -8.62
N GLU A 187 -30.59 -2.91 -7.44
CA GLU A 187 -31.54 -3.09 -6.33
C GLU A 187 -32.02 -1.74 -5.79
N GLY A 188 -31.13 -0.73 -5.73
CA GLY A 188 -31.52 0.64 -5.38
C GLY A 188 -32.48 1.30 -6.39
N LYS A 189 -32.48 0.88 -7.67
CA LYS A 189 -33.46 1.36 -8.68
C LYS A 189 -34.79 0.60 -8.65
N LYS A 190 -34.83 -0.56 -8.00
CA LYS A 190 -36.06 -1.36 -7.81
C LYS A 190 -36.74 -1.06 -6.48
N ASP A 191 -36.25 -0.08 -5.73
CA ASP A 191 -36.70 0.26 -4.38
C ASP A 191 -36.56 -0.91 -3.38
N ASN A 192 -35.67 -1.86 -3.67
CA ASN A 192 -35.32 -2.98 -2.78
C ASN A 192 -34.25 -2.53 -1.78
N PHE A 193 -34.60 -1.56 -0.92
CA PHE A 193 -33.64 -0.83 -0.10
C PHE A 193 -32.89 -1.69 0.92
N ASP A 194 -33.52 -2.72 1.49
CA ASP A 194 -32.85 -3.61 2.43
C ASP A 194 -31.74 -4.43 1.76
N THR A 195 -32.03 -4.98 0.58
CA THR A 195 -31.05 -5.72 -0.22
C THR A 195 -29.91 -4.79 -0.64
N ALA A 196 -30.23 -3.57 -1.07
CA ALA A 196 -29.22 -2.58 -1.42
C ALA A 196 -28.38 -2.16 -0.20
N ALA A 197 -28.96 -2.03 0.99
CA ALA A 197 -28.20 -1.76 2.22
C ALA A 197 -27.23 -2.89 2.55
N ILE A 198 -27.67 -4.16 2.47
CA ILE A 198 -26.79 -5.33 2.65
C ILE A 198 -25.64 -5.31 1.65
N LEU A 199 -25.92 -4.98 0.38
CA LEU A 199 -24.90 -4.89 -0.66
C LEU A 199 -23.91 -3.75 -0.38
N GLU A 200 -24.36 -2.58 0.07
CA GLU A 200 -23.47 -1.47 0.45
C GLU A 200 -22.50 -1.88 1.55
N TRP A 201 -23.00 -2.49 2.64
CA TRP A 201 -22.15 -3.03 3.71
C TRP A 201 -21.16 -4.05 3.20
N THR A 202 -21.62 -4.98 2.35
CA THR A 202 -20.78 -6.04 1.78
C THR A 202 -19.66 -5.46 0.91
N ILE A 203 -19.97 -4.51 0.03
CA ILE A 203 -18.99 -3.79 -0.80
C ILE A 203 -17.96 -3.10 0.10
N ALA A 204 -18.41 -2.36 1.12
CA ALA A 204 -17.52 -1.63 2.01
C ALA A 204 -16.56 -2.56 2.78
N PHE A 205 -17.03 -3.71 3.27
CA PHE A 205 -16.17 -4.70 3.90
C PHE A 205 -15.18 -5.33 2.91
N ILE A 206 -15.61 -5.66 1.70
CA ILE A 206 -14.72 -6.21 0.66
C ILE A 206 -13.65 -5.20 0.26
N PHE A 207 -14.01 -3.91 0.15
CA PHE A 207 -13.07 -2.82 -0.14
C PHE A 207 -11.92 -2.76 0.88
N THR A 208 -12.16 -3.15 2.14
CA THR A 208 -11.09 -3.31 3.15
C THR A 208 -10.00 -4.26 2.65
N PHE A 209 -10.37 -5.42 2.13
CA PHE A 209 -9.42 -6.44 1.68
C PHE A 209 -8.72 -6.00 0.39
N TYR A 210 -9.42 -5.26 -0.48
CA TYR A 210 -8.80 -4.59 -1.62
C TYR A 210 -7.70 -3.62 -1.17
N ILE A 211 -7.97 -2.72 -0.23
CA ILE A 211 -6.98 -1.79 0.34
C ILE A 211 -5.80 -2.55 0.97
N LEU A 212 -6.09 -3.56 1.80
CA LEU A 212 -5.06 -4.35 2.46
C LEU A 212 -4.21 -5.13 1.46
N SER A 213 -4.70 -5.42 0.25
CA SER A 213 -3.91 -6.09 -0.78
C SER A 213 -2.66 -5.30 -1.21
N PHE A 214 -2.66 -3.96 -1.06
CA PHE A 214 -1.49 -3.10 -1.35
C PHE A 214 -0.32 -3.32 -0.39
N PHE A 215 -0.58 -3.92 0.78
CA PHE A 215 0.48 -4.36 1.68
C PHE A 215 1.46 -5.31 0.98
N ILE A 216 0.96 -6.23 0.15
CA ILE A 216 1.76 -7.23 -0.56
C ILE A 216 2.77 -6.56 -1.53
N ASP A 217 2.43 -5.41 -2.10
CA ASP A 217 3.29 -4.69 -3.04
C ASP A 217 4.43 -3.94 -2.36
N LEU A 218 4.23 -3.53 -1.11
CA LEU A 218 5.19 -2.73 -0.35
C LEU A 218 6.10 -3.58 0.54
N ILE A 219 5.79 -4.86 0.79
CA ILE A 219 6.66 -5.79 1.52
C ILE A 219 8.04 -5.97 0.86
N PRO A 220 8.16 -6.23 -0.46
CA PRO A 220 9.45 -6.49 -1.10
C PRO A 220 10.43 -5.31 -0.96
N ALA A 221 9.91 -4.08 -0.87
CA ALA A 221 10.72 -2.90 -0.69
C ALA A 221 11.50 -2.91 0.64
N VAL A 222 11.00 -3.57 1.68
CA VAL A 222 11.74 -3.71 2.95
C VAL A 222 12.95 -4.64 2.77
N ARG A 223 12.79 -5.71 1.99
CA ARG A 223 13.83 -6.73 1.78
C ARG A 223 14.97 -6.26 0.87
N THR A 224 14.75 -5.26 0.01
CA THR A 224 15.82 -4.68 -0.83
C THR A 224 16.75 -3.71 -0.08
N LYS A 225 16.44 -3.36 1.18
CA LYS A 225 17.32 -2.50 2.00
C LYS A 225 18.69 -3.16 2.25
N ASP A 226 18.73 -4.48 2.33
CA ASP A 226 19.95 -5.22 2.66
C ASP A 226 20.87 -5.42 1.44
N ARG A 227 20.32 -5.60 0.23
CA ARG A 227 21.12 -5.83 -0.99
C ARG A 227 21.91 -4.61 -1.47
N VAL A 228 21.30 -3.42 -1.44
CA VAL A 228 22.01 -2.18 -1.83
C VAL A 228 23.08 -1.83 -0.80
N SER A 229 22.85 -2.15 0.49
CA SER A 229 23.86 -1.94 1.53
C SER A 229 25.08 -2.84 1.33
N GLN A 230 24.89 -4.12 0.97
CA GLN A 230 26.01 -5.02 0.68
C GLN A 230 26.77 -4.65 -0.58
N GLU A 231 26.10 -4.32 -1.69
CA GLU A 231 26.80 -3.87 -2.91
C GLU A 231 27.56 -2.56 -2.67
N THR A 232 27.02 -1.64 -1.88
CA THR A 232 27.69 -0.37 -1.54
C THR A 232 28.87 -0.62 -0.59
N ILE A 233 28.74 -1.51 0.40
CA ILE A 233 29.83 -1.91 1.29
C ILE A 233 30.94 -2.61 0.48
N LEU A 234 30.59 -3.55 -0.40
CA LEU A 234 31.55 -4.25 -1.27
C LEU A 234 32.22 -3.29 -2.26
N GLN A 235 31.51 -2.29 -2.79
CA GLN A 235 32.10 -1.27 -3.66
C GLN A 235 32.96 -0.26 -2.90
N MET A 236 32.63 0.05 -1.64
CA MET A 236 33.47 0.87 -0.76
C MET A 236 34.73 0.12 -0.34
N GLU A 237 34.63 -1.18 -0.05
CA GLU A 237 35.74 -2.08 0.28
C GLU A 237 36.65 -2.31 -0.95
N ALA A 238 36.08 -2.44 -2.14
CA ALA A 238 36.83 -2.56 -3.40
C ALA A 238 37.47 -1.23 -3.87
N ASN A 239 36.92 -0.08 -3.48
CA ASN A 239 37.48 1.25 -3.78
C ASN A 239 38.28 1.84 -2.60
N ASP A 240 38.50 1.09 -1.52
CA ASP A 240 39.34 1.53 -0.42
C ASP A 240 40.81 1.54 -0.90
N PRO A 241 41.49 2.71 -0.92
CA PRO A 241 42.86 2.81 -1.38
C PRO A 241 43.82 1.92 -0.59
N GLN A 242 43.51 1.56 0.66
CA GLN A 242 44.34 0.63 1.44
C GLN A 242 44.21 -0.81 0.95
N ALA A 243 43.01 -1.27 0.59
CA ALA A 243 42.78 -2.62 0.06
C ALA A 243 43.45 -2.81 -1.32
N GLN A 244 43.38 -1.80 -2.18
CA GLN A 244 44.04 -1.82 -3.49
C GLN A 244 45.57 -1.81 -3.39
N MET A 245 46.14 -1.13 -2.39
CA MET A 245 47.58 -1.17 -2.14
C MET A 245 48.05 -2.54 -1.64
N HIS A 246 47.28 -3.21 -0.77
CA HIS A 246 47.60 -4.56 -0.30
C HIS A 246 47.55 -5.61 -1.42
N GLU A 247 46.54 -5.56 -2.31
CA GLU A 247 46.49 -6.43 -3.50
C GLU A 247 47.61 -6.13 -4.50
N GLY A 248 47.93 -4.85 -4.71
CA GLY A 248 49.03 -4.43 -5.57
C GLY A 248 50.39 -4.90 -5.06
N GLN A 249 50.63 -4.82 -3.75
CA GLN A 249 51.84 -5.33 -3.11
C GLN A 249 51.94 -6.87 -3.15
N ALA A 250 50.83 -7.58 -2.95
CA ALA A 250 50.79 -9.05 -3.05
C ALA A 250 51.11 -9.54 -4.47
N ARG A 251 50.55 -8.91 -5.51
CA ARG A 251 50.86 -9.25 -6.91
C ARG A 251 52.29 -8.91 -7.32
N MET A 252 52.86 -7.84 -6.77
CA MET A 252 54.27 -7.48 -6.99
C MET A 252 55.22 -8.51 -6.34
N HIS A 253 54.85 -9.07 -5.18
CA HIS A 253 55.61 -10.14 -4.52
C HIS A 253 55.51 -11.49 -5.24
N GLU A 254 54.36 -11.85 -5.83
CA GLU A 254 54.22 -13.07 -6.63
C GLU A 254 54.96 -12.98 -7.99
N GLY A 255 55.01 -11.81 -8.61
CA GLY A 255 55.69 -11.59 -9.90
C GLY A 255 57.23 -11.65 -9.85
N GLN A 256 57.83 -11.56 -8.66
CA GLN A 256 59.29 -11.61 -8.46
C GLN A 256 59.82 -12.95 -7.94
N GLY A 257 58.96 -13.96 -7.76
CA GLY A 257 59.31 -15.25 -7.14
C GLY A 257 59.88 -16.33 -8.06
N GLN A 258 60.29 -16.00 -9.29
CA GLN A 258 60.84 -16.99 -10.23
C GLN A 258 62.34 -16.75 -10.44
N TYR A 259 63.18 -16.95 -9.42
CA TYR A 259 64.58 -17.44 -9.48
C TYR A 259 65.29 -17.33 -8.11
N GLY A 260 65.51 -18.48 -7.46
CA GLY A 260 66.67 -18.76 -6.59
C GLY A 260 66.69 -18.24 -5.13
N GLY A 261 66.79 -19.17 -4.17
CA GLY A 261 67.42 -18.93 -2.86
C GLY A 261 66.60 -19.35 -1.63
N GLN A 262 67.08 -20.38 -0.92
CA GLN A 262 66.68 -20.76 0.44
C GLN A 262 66.83 -19.57 1.40
N TYR A 263 65.73 -19.09 2.00
CA TYR A 263 65.78 -18.28 3.24
C TYR A 263 64.57 -18.54 4.13
N GLU A 264 64.85 -18.59 5.44
CA GLU A 264 63.93 -18.94 6.54
C GLU A 264 62.75 -17.97 6.68
N VAL A 265 61.60 -18.53 7.07
CA VAL A 265 60.35 -17.81 7.32
C VAL A 265 60.40 -17.17 8.72
N PRO A 266 60.28 -15.84 8.88
CA PRO A 266 60.03 -15.26 10.19
C PRO A 266 58.55 -15.44 10.54
N GLN A 267 58.27 -16.15 11.62
CA GLN A 267 56.95 -16.16 12.27
C GLN A 267 56.66 -14.75 12.80
N TYR A 268 55.69 -14.07 12.18
CA TYR A 268 55.10 -12.87 12.79
C TYR A 268 53.85 -13.27 13.57
N GLU A 269 53.87 -12.99 14.88
CA GLU A 269 52.72 -13.12 15.76
C GLU A 269 51.59 -12.18 15.30
N VAL A 270 50.42 -12.76 15.07
CA VAL A 270 49.18 -12.03 14.77
C VAL A 270 48.68 -11.37 16.07
N PRO A 271 48.49 -10.04 16.14
CA PRO A 271 47.79 -9.45 17.27
C PRO A 271 46.33 -9.89 17.24
N SER A 272 45.93 -10.69 18.23
CA SER A 272 44.53 -11.08 18.42
C SER A 272 43.70 -9.83 18.72
N TYR A 273 42.93 -9.34 17.75
CA TYR A 273 41.92 -8.33 18.00
C TYR A 273 40.79 -8.97 18.82
N ARG A 274 40.87 -8.80 20.14
CA ARG A 274 39.82 -9.16 21.08
C ARG A 274 38.70 -8.14 20.89
N GLY A 275 37.59 -8.57 20.28
CA GLY A 275 36.39 -7.76 20.21
C GLY A 275 35.91 -7.42 21.63
N ASP A 276 36.00 -6.15 22.00
CA ASP A 276 35.38 -5.66 23.23
C ASP A 276 33.96 -5.20 22.90
N GLY A 277 33.02 -6.05 23.26
CA GLY A 277 31.61 -5.74 23.21
C GLY A 277 31.24 -4.80 24.36
N SER A 278 30.35 -3.86 24.04
CA SER A 278 29.49 -3.11 24.95
C SER A 278 30.14 -2.06 25.86
N ARG A 279 29.83 -0.78 25.57
CA ARG A 279 29.22 0.20 26.50
C ARG A 279 29.26 1.61 25.91
N LEU A 280 28.17 2.03 25.29
CA LEU A 280 27.87 3.47 25.16
C LEU A 280 26.35 3.68 25.31
N GLY A 281 25.95 3.84 26.57
CA GLY A 281 24.80 4.63 26.97
C GLY A 281 25.29 5.66 27.99
N GLN A 282 24.64 6.83 28.00
CA GLN A 282 24.84 8.01 28.85
C GLN A 282 25.84 9.05 28.33
N ASN A 283 25.33 10.08 27.65
CA ASN A 283 25.20 11.44 28.21
C ASN A 283 24.63 12.41 27.16
N PHE A 284 23.53 13.06 27.54
CA PHE A 284 22.77 14.15 26.89
C PHE A 284 21.87 13.81 25.69
#